data_AF-A0A832U8Z9-F1
#
_entry.id   AF-A0A832U8Z9-F1
#
_cell.length_a   1.000
_cell.length_b   1.000
_cell.length_c   1.000
_cell.angle_alpha   90.00
_cell.angle_beta   90.00
_cell.angle_gamma   90.00
#
_symmetry.space_group_name_H-M   'P 1'
#
loop_
_entity.id
_entity.type
_entity.pdbx_description
1 polymer ?
#
loop_
_entity_poly.entity_id
_entity_poly.type
_entity_poly.pdbx_seq_one_letter_code
_entity_poly.pdbx_strand_id
1 'polypeptide(L)'
;MIAALDLKSSLSHFTGTSRYIRDPFTGLMHTDGIGHLADRAEAHWLLSDIGAVFGHHPKVKEMPFQLWALVVDEDRKAILTCREDCDTPVIYEQNYEYTDFPVGTWKMYLIDGVLMLPSEY
;
A
#
# COMPACT_ATOMS: atom_id res chain seq x y z
N MET A 1 8.31 -17.05 1.63
CA MET A 1 7.38 -16.47 0.64
C MET A 1 5.99 -17.07 0.82
N ILE A 2 5.05 -16.26 1.30
CA ILE A 2 3.62 -16.60 1.31
C ILE A 2 3.07 -16.52 -0.11
N ALA A 3 2.16 -17.43 -0.50
CA ALA A 3 1.51 -17.32 -1.80
C ALA A 3 0.55 -16.12 -1.81
N ALA A 4 0.40 -15.46 -2.97
CA ALA A 4 -0.51 -14.32 -3.12
C ALA A 4 -1.96 -14.66 -2.72
N LEU A 5 -2.41 -15.90 -2.97
CA LEU A 5 -3.73 -16.37 -2.59
C LEU A 5 -3.89 -16.48 -1.07
N ASP A 6 -2.92 -17.08 -0.37
CA ASP A 6 -2.93 -17.20 1.10
C ASP A 6 -2.90 -15.82 1.77
N LEU A 7 -2.12 -14.88 1.22
CA LEU A 7 -2.07 -13.51 1.71
C LEU A 7 -3.40 -12.80 1.48
N LYS A 8 -3.99 -12.87 0.28
CA LYS A 8 -5.33 -12.29 0.00
C LYS A 8 -6.41 -12.89 0.88
N SER A 9 -6.38 -14.20 1.12
CA SER A 9 -7.33 -14.86 2.00
C SER A 9 -7.17 -14.35 3.44
N SER A 10 -5.92 -14.22 3.92
CA SER A 10 -5.64 -13.67 5.25
C SER A 10 -6.14 -12.22 5.38
N LEU A 11 -5.94 -11.39 4.35
CA LEU A 11 -6.40 -10.00 4.31
C LEU A 11 -7.93 -9.87 4.25
N SER A 12 -8.61 -10.84 3.63
CA SER A 12 -10.08 -10.85 3.54
C SER A 12 -10.77 -11.02 4.90
N HIS A 13 -10.04 -11.50 5.93
CA HIS A 13 -10.54 -11.58 7.30
C HIS A 13 -10.47 -10.25 8.06
N PHE A 14 -9.78 -9.24 7.54
CA PHE A 14 -9.74 -7.91 8.13
C PHE A 14 -10.96 -7.10 7.66
N THR A 15 -12.06 -7.19 8.41
CA THR A 15 -13.32 -6.49 8.13
C THR A 15 -13.52 -5.28 9.04
N GLY A 16 -12.50 -4.42 9.11
CA GLY A 16 -12.53 -3.18 9.89
C GLY A 16 -11.23 -2.95 10.65
N THR A 17 -10.89 -1.67 10.80
CA THR A 17 -9.66 -1.27 11.50
C THR A 17 -9.84 -1.35 13.00
N SER A 18 -9.09 -2.26 13.62
CA SER A 18 -9.07 -2.38 15.08
C SER A 18 -8.00 -1.48 15.70
N ARG A 19 -6.90 -1.26 14.97
CA ARG A 19 -5.78 -0.48 15.49
C ARG A 19 -5.10 0.32 14.38
N TYR A 20 -4.89 1.61 14.67
CA TYR A 20 -4.00 2.45 13.89
C TYR A 20 -2.57 2.32 14.43
N ILE A 21 -1.65 1.96 13.55
CA ILE A 21 -0.23 1.81 13.82
C ILE A 21 0.47 2.97 13.12
N ARG A 22 1.28 3.71 13.87
CA ARG A 22 2.08 4.79 13.30
C ARG A 22 3.45 4.26 12.94
N ASP A 23 3.84 4.42 11.68
CA ASP A 23 5.19 4.13 11.23
C ASP A 23 6.17 5.13 11.87
N PRO A 24 7.22 4.66 12.57
CA PRO A 24 8.13 5.54 13.29
C PRO A 24 9.07 6.34 12.37
N PHE A 25 9.27 5.92 11.13
CA PHE A 25 10.22 6.55 10.21
C PHE A 25 9.58 7.66 9.37
N THR A 26 8.42 7.38 8.79
CA THR A 26 7.67 8.30 7.92
C THR A 26 6.59 9.05 8.66
N GLY A 27 6.17 8.56 9.83
CA GLY A 27 5.04 9.09 10.57
C GLY A 27 3.67 8.72 9.98
N LEU A 28 3.64 7.94 8.88
CA LEU A 28 2.43 7.47 8.22
C LEU A 28 1.62 6.57 9.17
N MET A 29 0.31 6.78 9.25
CA MET A 29 -0.57 5.86 9.97
C MET A 29 -1.04 4.75 9.03
N HIS A 30 -1.13 3.53 9.52
CA HIS A 30 -1.68 2.40 8.77
C HIS A 30 -2.52 1.50 9.68
N THR A 31 -3.39 0.71 9.07
CA THR A 31 -4.25 -0.25 9.78
C THR A 31 -3.51 -1.53 10.13
N ASP A 32 -4.07 -2.31 11.05
CA ASP A 32 -3.57 -3.64 11.38
C ASP A 32 -3.55 -4.59 10.18
N GLY A 33 -4.49 -4.46 9.23
CA GLY A 33 -4.50 -5.21 7.98
C GLY A 33 -3.28 -4.89 7.09
N ILE A 34 -2.94 -3.61 6.94
CA ILE A 34 -1.74 -3.19 6.22
C ILE A 34 -0.46 -3.62 6.94
N GLY A 35 -0.43 -3.52 8.27
CA GLY A 35 0.68 -4.01 9.08
C GLY A 35 0.89 -5.52 8.89
N HIS A 36 -0.20 -6.29 8.87
CA HIS A 36 -0.16 -7.73 8.61
C HIS A 36 0.31 -8.05 7.19
N LEU A 37 -0.13 -7.27 6.19
CA LEU A 37 0.35 -7.39 4.81
C LEU A 37 1.86 -7.19 4.74
N ALA A 38 2.37 -6.12 5.35
CA ALA A 38 3.79 -5.81 5.35
C ALA A 38 4.63 -6.87 6.08
N ASP A 39 4.16 -7.37 7.23
CA ASP A 39 4.83 -8.42 7.99
C ASP A 39 4.87 -9.76 7.25
N ARG A 40 3.74 -10.18 6.67
CA ARG A 40 3.63 -11.46 5.93
C ARG A 40 4.37 -11.46 4.59
N ALA A 41 4.40 -10.30 3.93
CA ALA A 41 5.07 -10.13 2.64
C ALA A 41 6.52 -9.61 2.79
N GLU A 42 7.00 -9.41 4.03
CA GLU A 42 8.30 -8.80 4.34
C GLU A 42 8.52 -7.46 3.59
N ALA A 43 7.43 -6.71 3.43
CA ALA A 43 7.32 -5.56 2.53
C ALA A 43 7.28 -4.22 3.27
N HIS A 44 8.08 -4.08 4.33
CA HIS A 44 8.17 -2.82 5.09
C HIS A 44 8.71 -1.64 4.26
N TRP A 45 9.46 -1.95 3.20
CA TRP A 45 9.92 -0.96 2.23
C TRP A 45 8.74 -0.24 1.55
N LEU A 46 7.62 -0.94 1.31
CA LEU A 46 6.43 -0.37 0.68
C LEU A 46 5.78 0.71 1.56
N LEU A 47 5.70 0.47 2.87
CA LEU A 47 5.16 1.44 3.82
C LEU A 47 6.06 2.67 3.91
N SER A 48 7.38 2.45 3.94
CA SER A 48 8.37 3.52 3.93
C SER A 48 8.27 4.37 2.67
N ASP A 49 8.13 3.75 1.49
CA ASP A 49 8.03 4.46 0.22
C ASP A 49 6.73 5.27 0.12
N ILE A 50 5.58 4.65 0.42
CA ILE A 50 4.29 5.36 0.43
C ILE A 50 4.33 6.52 1.42
N GLY A 51 4.87 6.31 2.62
CA GLY A 51 5.00 7.35 3.64
C GLY A 51 5.96 8.47 3.23
N ALA A 52 7.07 8.14 2.57
CA ALA A 52 8.01 9.12 2.03
C ALA A 52 7.35 9.98 0.94
N VAL A 53 6.62 9.36 0.02
CA VAL A 53 5.89 10.08 -1.04
C VAL A 53 4.78 10.94 -0.43
N PHE A 54 4.02 10.44 0.53
CA PHE A 54 3.01 11.22 1.25
C PHE A 54 3.60 12.43 1.97
N GLY A 55 4.79 12.28 2.58
CA GLY A 55 5.47 13.35 3.30
C GLY A 55 6.10 14.42 2.40
N HIS A 56 6.66 14.01 1.25
CA HIS A 56 7.50 14.87 0.41
C HIS A 56 6.84 15.32 -0.89
N HIS A 57 5.85 14.59 -1.40
CA HIS A 57 5.25 14.88 -2.70
C HIS A 57 4.02 15.79 -2.53
N PRO A 58 4.10 17.09 -2.90
CA PRO A 58 3.08 18.08 -2.56
C PRO A 58 1.71 17.73 -3.12
N LYS A 59 1.64 17.28 -4.39
CA LYS A 59 0.37 16.86 -5.01
C LYS A 59 -0.29 15.70 -4.30
N VAL A 60 0.48 14.75 -3.76
CA VAL A 60 -0.06 13.56 -3.08
C VAL A 60 -0.55 13.98 -1.71
N LYS A 61 0.25 14.77 -0.98
CA LYS A 61 -0.08 15.28 0.35
C LYS A 61 -1.38 16.11 0.40
N GLU A 62 -1.67 16.86 -0.66
CA GLU A 62 -2.89 17.68 -0.74
C GLU A 62 -4.14 16.87 -1.07
N MET A 63 -4.01 15.59 -1.46
CA MET A 63 -5.16 14.77 -1.80
C MET A 63 -5.81 14.20 -0.54
N PRO A 64 -7.13 14.43 -0.34
CA PRO A 64 -7.85 13.86 0.79
C PRO A 64 -7.95 12.33 0.68
N PHE A 65 -7.99 11.81 -0.56
CA PHE A 65 -8.12 10.40 -0.87
C PHE A 65 -7.07 10.01 -1.92
N GLN A 66 -6.36 8.92 -1.69
CA GLN A 66 -5.33 8.40 -2.58
C GLN A 66 -5.51 6.90 -2.77
N LEU A 67 -5.52 6.50 -4.04
CA LEU A 67 -5.54 5.11 -4.46
C LEU A 67 -4.13 4.66 -4.80
N TRP A 68 -3.56 3.84 -3.94
CA TRP A 68 -2.29 3.17 -4.16
C TRP A 68 -2.51 1.78 -4.73
N ALA A 69 -1.75 1.44 -5.78
CA ALA A 69 -1.77 0.10 -6.35
C ALA A 69 -0.35 -0.36 -6.65
N LEU A 70 0.03 -1.50 -6.05
CA LEU A 70 1.26 -2.22 -6.33
C LEU A 70 0.93 -3.41 -7.23
N VAL A 71 1.46 -3.39 -8.45
CA VAL A 71 1.37 -4.51 -9.39
C VAL A 71 2.72 -5.20 -9.42
N VAL A 72 2.74 -6.47 -9.03
CA VAL A 72 3.95 -7.30 -9.06
C VAL A 72 3.80 -8.34 -10.16
N ASP A 73 4.76 -8.35 -11.08
CA ASP A 73 4.82 -9.25 -12.23
C ASP A 73 5.53 -10.58 -11.87
N GLU A 74 5.37 -11.60 -12.73
CA GLU A 74 6.03 -12.90 -12.55
C GLU A 74 7.56 -12.78 -12.61
N ASP A 75 8.07 -11.80 -13.35
CA ASP A 75 9.49 -11.42 -13.40
C ASP A 75 10.01 -10.75 -12.11
N ARG A 76 9.21 -10.72 -11.04
CA ARG A 76 9.51 -10.02 -9.76
C ARG A 76 9.70 -8.52 -9.91
N LYS A 77 9.27 -7.93 -11.02
CA LYS A 77 9.20 -6.48 -11.19
C LYS A 77 7.96 -5.97 -10.49
N ALA A 78 8.04 -4.80 -9.89
CA ALA A 78 6.87 -4.17 -9.30
C ALA A 78 6.67 -2.74 -9.81
N ILE A 79 5.42 -2.35 -9.92
CA ILE A 79 5.02 -1.00 -10.31
C ILE A 79 4.07 -0.49 -9.24
N LEU A 80 4.51 0.52 -8.50
CA LEU A 80 3.69 1.23 -7.53
C LEU A 80 3.12 2.48 -8.20
N THR A 81 1.80 2.60 -8.18
CA THR A 81 1.08 3.73 -8.75
C THR A 81 0.22 4.40 -7.70
N CYS A 82 0.12 5.73 -7.77
CA CYS A 82 -0.79 6.53 -6.96
C CYS A 82 -1.66 7.40 -7.87
N ARG A 83 -2.95 7.46 -7.58
CA ARG A 83 -3.94 8.33 -8.24
C ARG A 83 -4.94 8.87 -7.21
N GLU A 84 -5.65 9.93 -7.55
CA GLU A 84 -6.65 10.53 -6.66
C GLU A 84 -7.90 9.65 -6.61
N ASP A 85 -8.43 9.29 -7.78
CA ASP A 85 -9.63 8.48 -7.94
C ASP A 85 -9.51 7.56 -9.16
N CYS A 86 -10.43 6.61 -9.31
CA CYS A 86 -10.45 5.61 -10.37
C CYS A 86 -10.53 6.23 -11.78
N ASP A 87 -11.10 7.43 -11.89
CA ASP A 87 -11.24 8.18 -13.16
C ASP A 87 -10.06 9.14 -13.43
N THR A 88 -9.15 9.31 -12.48
CA THR A 88 -8.04 10.26 -12.60
C THR A 88 -6.76 9.62 -13.13
N PRO A 89 -5.90 10.39 -13.84
CA PRO A 89 -4.61 9.91 -14.29
C PRO A 89 -3.69 9.58 -13.10
N VAL A 90 -2.72 8.69 -13.35
CA VAL A 90 -1.68 8.36 -12.36
C VAL A 90 -0.84 9.60 -12.09
N ILE A 91 -0.69 9.94 -10.82
CA ILE A 91 0.00 11.15 -10.33
C ILE A 91 1.44 10.82 -9.98
N TYR A 92 1.66 9.60 -9.51
CA TYR A 92 2.98 9.08 -9.17
C TYR A 92 3.07 7.63 -9.61
N GLU A 93 4.17 7.30 -10.27
CA GLU A 93 4.52 5.95 -10.70
C GLU A 93 5.96 5.69 -10.29
N GLN A 94 6.19 4.56 -9.63
CA GLN A 94 7.50 4.08 -9.24
C GLN A 94 7.65 2.65 -9.74
N ASN A 95 8.67 2.44 -10.58
CA ASN A 95 9.04 1.15 -11.09
C ASN A 95 10.16 0.57 -10.20
N TYR A 96 10.03 -0.71 -9.85
CA TYR A 96 10.99 -1.51 -9.11
C TYR A 96 11.47 -2.64 -10.00
N GLU A 97 12.78 -2.69 -10.24
CA GLU A 97 13.40 -3.73 -11.08
C GLU A 97 13.33 -5.12 -10.43
N TYR A 98 13.19 -5.17 -9.10
CA TYR A 98 13.09 -6.39 -8.32
C TYR A 98 12.30 -6.17 -7.02
N THR A 99 11.47 -7.14 -6.65
CA THR A 99 10.82 -7.22 -5.34
C THR A 99 10.63 -8.67 -4.90
N ASP A 100 10.66 -8.90 -3.58
CA ASP A 100 10.28 -10.18 -2.96
C ASP A 100 8.77 -10.26 -2.63
N PHE A 101 8.00 -9.22 -3.02
CA PHE A 101 6.57 -9.17 -2.81
C PHE A 101 5.84 -10.25 -3.64
N PRO A 102 4.78 -10.89 -3.13
CA PRO A 102 4.03 -11.89 -3.89
C PRO A 102 3.40 -11.31 -5.17
N VAL A 103 3.57 -12.03 -6.27
CA VAL A 103 3.03 -11.71 -7.59
C VAL A 103 1.53 -11.43 -7.51
N GLY A 104 1.09 -10.33 -8.15
CA GLY A 104 -0.31 -9.93 -8.21
C GLY A 104 -0.53 -8.44 -8.02
N THR A 105 -1.79 -8.04 -8.07
CA THR A 105 -2.22 -6.66 -7.84
C THR A 105 -2.70 -6.48 -6.40
N TRP A 106 -2.12 -5.50 -5.72
CA TRP A 106 -2.40 -5.11 -4.35
C TRP A 106 -2.86 -3.67 -4.34
N LYS A 107 -4.04 -3.41 -3.80
CA LYS A 107 -4.61 -2.07 -3.72
C LYS A 107 -4.62 -1.63 -2.26
N MET A 108 -4.30 -0.38 -2.00
CA MET A 108 -4.38 0.27 -0.70
C MET A 108 -4.98 1.66 -0.84
N TYR A 109 -5.71 2.11 0.16
CA TYR A 109 -6.31 3.44 0.20
C TYR A 109 -5.65 4.25 1.29
N LEU A 110 -5.23 5.47 0.98
CA LEU A 110 -4.71 6.41 1.96
C LEU A 110 -5.68 7.58 2.06
N ILE A 111 -6.30 7.73 3.23
CA ILE A 111 -7.32 8.75 3.50
C ILE A 111 -6.94 9.48 4.78
N ASP A 112 -6.90 10.81 4.74
CA ASP A 112 -6.55 11.64 5.90
C ASP A 112 -5.23 11.22 6.60
N GLY A 113 -4.26 10.69 5.83
CA GLY A 113 -2.98 10.21 6.35
C GLY A 113 -2.98 8.80 6.96
N VAL A 114 -4.07 8.05 6.79
CA VAL A 114 -4.22 6.66 7.22
C VAL A 114 -4.27 5.73 6.02
N LEU A 115 -3.30 4.83 5.90
CA LEU A 115 -3.22 3.78 4.90
C LEU A 115 -4.00 2.54 5.36
N MET A 116 -4.97 2.11 4.57
CA MET A 116 -5.84 0.97 4.88
C MET A 116 -6.07 0.07 3.66
N LEU A 117 -6.55 -1.14 3.91
CA LEU A 117 -6.97 -2.05 2.86
C LEU A 117 -8.33 -1.61 2.27
N PRO A 118 -8.60 -1.91 0.99
CA PRO A 118 -9.90 -1.65 0.38
C PRO A 118 -11.06 -2.41 1.04
N SER A 119 -10.78 -3.46 1.82
CA SER A 119 -11.77 -4.21 2.59
C SER A 119 -12.07 -3.58 3.96
N GLU A 120 -11.29 -2.60 4.40
CA GLU A 120 -11.46 -1.88 5.67
C GLU A 120 -12.16 -0.52 5.53
N TYR A 121 -12.36 -0.06 4.28
CA TYR A 121 -13.11 1.15 3.92
C TYR A 121 -14.56 0.79 3.60
#